data_AF-A0A5C6FFF1-F1
#
_entry.id   AF-A0A5C6FFF1-F1
#
_cell.length_a   1.000
_cell.length_b   1.000
_cell.length_c   1.000
_cell.angle_alpha   90.00
_cell.angle_beta   90.00
_cell.angle_gamma   90.00
#
_symmetry.space_group_name_H-M   'P 1'
#
loop_
_entity.id
_entity.type
_entity.pdbx_description
1 polymer ?
#
loop_
_entity_poly.entity_id
_entity_poly.type
_entity_poly.pdbx_seq_one_letter_code
_entity_poly.pdbx_strand_id
1 'polypeptide(L)'
;MPLLKLWNTLRGRSASSETETVEVKSVAEVSNSANSKPETAVSKPSVAAHTGAASRPASKPTPKPARSSMLGIFGSSGPHASLCKQIKALAAPAGREIRTVLEINVEDGSRAIAVLGTLANQWPVPPVAAEGESVEAVPTVRYIVIDQFEMAGGETTLKQFHQTLRGASIRPQVYPEPIDRGLVRVAHTIGAVDLILVATAAEQWQDEAMLKLISRVSHSETTLLYRDGDTWKAYSTGAAQGRRAA
;
A
#
# COMPACT_ATOMS: atom_id res chain seq x y z
N MET A 1 14.55 -3.93 -41.92
CA MET A 1 13.08 -3.76 -42.04
C MET A 1 12.59 -2.80 -40.95
N PRO A 2 11.51 -2.03 -41.16
CA PRO A 2 11.06 -1.05 -40.16
C PRO A 2 10.43 -1.72 -38.93
N LEU A 3 10.88 -1.31 -37.73
CA LEU A 3 10.55 -1.93 -36.43
C LEU A 3 9.04 -1.94 -36.11
N LEU A 4 8.28 -1.01 -36.68
CA LEU A 4 6.82 -0.92 -36.55
C LEU A 4 6.08 -2.23 -36.90
N LYS A 5 6.60 -3.03 -37.84
CA LYS A 5 5.97 -4.32 -38.23
C LYS A 5 6.03 -5.36 -37.11
N LEU A 6 7.06 -5.34 -36.27
CA LEU A 6 7.28 -6.31 -35.19
C LEU A 6 6.31 -6.09 -34.00
N TRP A 7 5.94 -4.84 -33.76
CA TRP A 7 5.03 -4.45 -32.66
C TRP A 7 3.58 -4.91 -32.89
N ASN A 8 3.12 -4.96 -34.15
CA ASN A 8 1.76 -5.42 -34.46
C ASN A 8 1.61 -6.93 -34.30
N THR A 9 2.62 -7.73 -34.67
CA THR A 9 2.65 -9.19 -34.45
C THR A 9 2.54 -9.54 -32.97
N LEU A 10 3.27 -8.82 -32.10
CA LEU A 10 3.27 -9.03 -30.65
C LEU A 10 1.93 -8.74 -29.94
N ARG A 11 0.95 -8.14 -30.63
CA ARG A 11 -0.41 -7.90 -30.11
C ARG A 11 -1.49 -8.79 -30.75
N GLY A 12 -1.11 -9.83 -31.50
CA GLY A 12 -2.04 -10.83 -32.04
C GLY A 12 -3.05 -10.30 -33.07
N ARG A 13 -2.89 -9.06 -33.57
CA ARG A 13 -3.75 -8.48 -34.60
C ARG A 13 -3.18 -8.73 -35.99
N SER A 14 -3.39 -9.94 -36.50
CA SER A 14 -3.37 -10.18 -37.94
C SER A 14 -4.54 -9.44 -38.58
N ALA A 15 -4.26 -8.53 -39.52
CA ALA A 15 -5.29 -7.90 -40.33
C ALA A 15 -5.68 -8.84 -41.49
N SER A 16 -6.97 -9.15 -41.62
CA SER A 16 -7.50 -10.03 -42.68
C SER A 16 -8.36 -9.24 -43.66
N SER A 17 -7.80 -9.04 -44.86
CA SER A 17 -8.33 -8.40 -46.07
C SER A 17 -7.56 -8.98 -47.26
N GLU A 18 -8.05 -9.14 -48.49
CA GLU A 18 -9.37 -9.06 -49.17
C GLU A 18 -9.16 -9.90 -50.46
N THR A 19 -10.10 -10.63 -51.10
CA THR A 19 -11.56 -10.85 -50.99
C THR A 19 -11.89 -12.17 -51.74
N GLU A 20 -13.15 -12.67 -51.74
CA GLU A 20 -13.95 -12.87 -52.99
C GLU A 20 -15.33 -13.55 -52.78
N THR A 21 -16.20 -13.29 -53.75
CA THR A 21 -17.66 -13.53 -53.86
C THR A 21 -18.11 -14.99 -54.05
N VAL A 22 -19.35 -15.30 -53.66
CA VAL A 22 -20.47 -15.63 -54.61
C VAL A 22 -21.85 -15.60 -53.92
N GLU A 23 -22.88 -15.31 -54.71
CA GLU A 23 -24.31 -15.08 -54.40
C GLU A 23 -25.09 -16.43 -54.18
N VAL A 24 -26.32 -16.58 -53.61
CA VAL A 24 -27.66 -16.31 -54.21
C VAL A 24 -28.81 -16.73 -53.22
N LYS A 25 -29.77 -15.83 -52.90
CA LYS A 25 -31.22 -16.05 -52.47
C LYS A 25 -31.58 -16.80 -51.14
N SER A 26 -32.77 -16.63 -50.50
CA SER A 26 -33.90 -15.66 -50.60
C SER A 26 -35.06 -15.83 -49.56
N VAL A 27 -35.91 -14.76 -49.43
CA VAL A 27 -37.35 -14.67 -49.00
C VAL A 27 -37.72 -14.37 -47.51
N ALA A 28 -38.78 -13.55 -47.35
CA ALA A 28 -39.56 -13.12 -46.15
C ALA A 28 -38.88 -12.04 -45.25
N GLU A 29 -39.39 -10.81 -45.03
CA GLU A 29 -40.76 -10.24 -44.84
C GLU A 29 -41.47 -10.72 -43.55
N VAL A 30 -42.16 -9.90 -42.73
CA VAL A 30 -43.07 -8.75 -43.03
C VAL A 30 -42.89 -7.54 -42.07
N SER A 31 -43.37 -6.36 -42.49
CA SER A 31 -43.26 -5.00 -41.91
C SER A 31 -44.20 -4.63 -40.74
N ASN A 32 -43.81 -3.60 -39.95
CA ASN A 32 -44.57 -2.36 -39.65
C ASN A 32 -43.74 -1.40 -38.75
N SER A 33 -43.63 -0.07 -38.95
CA SER A 33 -44.63 1.03 -38.97
C SER A 33 -45.16 1.43 -37.58
N ALA A 34 -45.35 2.70 -37.16
CA ALA A 34 -44.84 4.03 -37.58
C ALA A 34 -45.30 5.11 -36.55
N ASN A 35 -44.71 6.33 -36.56
CA ASN A 35 -45.18 7.57 -35.87
C ASN A 35 -45.20 7.57 -34.31
N SER A 36 -45.33 8.69 -33.56
CA SER A 36 -45.43 10.15 -33.88
C SER A 36 -45.03 11.04 -32.67
N LYS A 37 -44.81 12.36 -32.90
CA LYS A 37 -44.53 13.43 -31.91
C LYS A 37 -45.49 14.63 -32.11
N PRO A 38 -46.06 15.25 -31.05
CA PRO A 38 -45.85 16.68 -30.69
C PRO A 38 -45.45 16.85 -29.19
N GLU A 39 -44.94 17.94 -28.60
CA GLU A 39 -45.30 19.39 -28.58
C GLU A 39 -46.61 19.72 -27.81
N THR A 40 -46.76 20.82 -27.03
CA THR A 40 -46.02 22.12 -26.98
C THR A 40 -46.15 22.85 -25.60
N ALA A 41 -45.34 23.90 -25.37
CA ALA A 41 -45.61 25.13 -24.56
C ALA A 41 -45.89 25.05 -23.04
N VAL A 42 -45.73 26.06 -22.17
CA VAL A 42 -44.85 27.26 -21.96
C VAL A 42 -45.55 28.16 -20.90
N SER A 43 -44.81 28.75 -19.94
CA SER A 43 -45.12 30.08 -19.34
C SER A 43 -44.03 30.63 -18.39
N LYS A 44 -43.81 31.96 -18.43
CA LYS A 44 -43.06 32.84 -17.50
C LYS A 44 -43.90 34.13 -17.32
N PRO A 45 -43.78 34.93 -16.24
CA PRO A 45 -42.76 36.01 -16.11
C PRO A 45 -41.97 35.94 -14.77
N SER A 46 -40.79 36.56 -14.55
CA SER A 46 -40.30 37.96 -14.72
C SER A 46 -40.87 38.92 -13.66
N VAL A 47 -40.14 39.90 -13.09
CA VAL A 47 -38.81 40.49 -13.42
C VAL A 47 -37.71 40.03 -12.41
N ALA A 48 -36.72 40.76 -11.85
CA ALA A 48 -36.24 42.17 -11.81
C ALA A 48 -34.69 42.21 -11.61
N ALA A 49 -34.02 43.38 -11.70
CA ALA A 49 -32.55 43.49 -11.60
C ALA A 49 -32.00 44.88 -11.21
N HIS A 50 -30.80 44.93 -10.58
CA HIS A 50 -29.84 46.06 -10.53
C HIS A 50 -28.43 45.46 -10.30
N THR A 51 -27.36 45.67 -11.09
CA THR A 51 -26.62 46.89 -11.55
C THR A 51 -25.82 47.62 -10.47
N GLY A 52 -24.48 47.52 -10.45
CA GLY A 52 -23.64 48.33 -9.55
C GLY A 52 -22.12 48.05 -9.52
N ALA A 53 -21.35 48.78 -10.35
CA ALA A 53 -19.96 49.23 -10.19
C ALA A 53 -18.82 48.35 -9.57
N ALA A 54 -17.75 48.25 -10.36
CA ALA A 54 -16.45 47.63 -10.10
C ALA A 54 -15.64 48.11 -8.87
N SER A 55 -14.65 47.30 -8.47
CA SER A 55 -13.50 47.70 -7.65
C SER A 55 -12.22 46.98 -8.12
N ARG A 56 -11.07 47.67 -8.10
CA ARG A 56 -9.78 47.14 -8.59
C ARG A 56 -9.11 46.20 -7.55
N PRO A 57 -8.24 45.27 -7.99
CA PRO A 57 -7.63 44.29 -7.10
C PRO A 57 -6.53 44.91 -6.22
N ALA A 58 -6.55 44.56 -4.93
CA ALA A 58 -5.45 44.83 -4.00
C ALA A 58 -4.49 43.61 -3.95
N SER A 59 -3.26 43.79 -4.41
CA SER A 59 -2.23 42.75 -4.40
C SER A 59 -1.73 42.47 -2.98
N LYS A 60 -2.17 41.36 -2.37
CA LYS A 60 -1.53 40.82 -1.16
C LYS A 60 -0.25 40.06 -1.55
N PRO A 61 0.86 40.20 -0.81
CA PRO A 61 2.12 39.54 -1.13
C PRO A 61 2.03 38.02 -0.93
N THR A 62 2.68 37.27 -1.81
CA THR A 62 2.77 35.81 -1.73
C THR A 62 3.71 35.39 -0.59
N PRO A 63 3.29 34.50 0.32
CA PRO A 63 4.23 33.79 1.17
C PRO A 63 5.12 32.91 0.27
N LYS A 64 6.44 33.07 0.38
CA LYS A 64 7.39 32.20 -0.34
C LYS A 64 7.17 30.75 0.10
N PRO A 65 7.28 29.75 -0.80
CA PRO A 65 7.31 28.36 -0.38
C PRO A 65 8.51 28.15 0.55
N ALA A 66 8.23 27.71 1.78
CA ALA A 66 9.28 27.34 2.72
C ALA A 66 10.07 26.17 2.13
N ARG A 67 11.37 26.37 1.90
CA ARG A 67 12.25 25.29 1.43
C ARG A 67 12.25 24.19 2.47
N SER A 68 11.79 22.99 2.08
CA SER A 68 11.74 21.80 2.92
C SER A 68 13.15 21.29 3.21
N SER A 69 13.83 21.90 4.19
CA SER A 69 15.12 21.46 4.71
C SER A 69 14.93 20.20 5.56
N MET A 70 14.68 19.07 4.90
CA MET A 70 14.39 17.78 5.54
C MET A 70 15.57 16.79 5.54
N LEU A 71 16.80 17.32 5.45
CA LEU A 71 18.04 16.61 5.79
C LEU A 71 18.41 16.97 7.23
N GLY A 72 17.69 16.38 8.19
CA GLY A 72 17.73 16.78 9.60
C GLY A 72 17.53 15.63 10.59
N ILE A 73 18.57 14.81 10.77
CA ILE A 73 18.87 14.05 12.01
C ILE A 73 17.65 13.37 12.69
N PHE A 74 16.96 12.49 11.96
CA PHE A 74 15.90 11.64 12.54
C PHE A 74 16.51 10.54 13.44
N GLY A 75 16.69 10.85 14.73
CA GLY A 75 17.44 9.99 15.67
C GLY A 75 16.72 9.52 16.95
N SER A 76 15.83 10.31 17.54
CA SER A 76 15.44 10.09 18.96
C SER A 76 14.03 10.50 19.43
N SER A 77 13.34 11.41 18.74
CA SER A 77 12.20 12.17 19.33
C SER A 77 10.89 12.17 18.52
N GLY A 78 10.75 11.30 17.52
CA GLY A 78 9.45 11.08 16.84
C GLY A 78 8.50 10.19 17.66
N PRO A 79 7.18 10.14 17.34
CA PRO A 79 6.20 9.34 18.09
C PRO A 79 6.58 7.84 18.14
N HIS A 80 7.11 7.32 17.04
CA HIS A 80 7.53 5.92 16.91
C HIS A 80 8.96 5.64 17.43
N ALA A 81 9.63 6.60 18.09
CA ALA A 81 11.04 6.48 18.44
C ALA A 81 11.36 5.38 19.48
N SER A 82 10.38 4.97 20.30
CA SER A 82 10.49 3.81 21.20
C SER A 82 10.62 2.50 20.40
N LEU A 83 9.71 2.28 19.46
CA LEU A 83 9.72 1.16 18.52
C LEU A 83 11.00 1.16 17.66
N CYS A 84 11.39 2.30 17.09
CA CYS A 84 12.62 2.40 16.30
C CYS A 84 13.90 2.07 17.10
N LYS A 85 13.94 2.35 18.41
CA LYS A 85 15.05 1.93 19.29
C LYS A 85 15.05 0.41 19.51
N GLN A 86 13.89 -0.21 19.72
CA GLN A 86 13.77 -1.66 19.84
C GLN A 86 14.20 -2.37 18.55
N ILE A 87 13.75 -1.89 17.38
CA ILE A 87 14.11 -2.48 16.08
C ILE A 87 15.61 -2.38 15.81
N LYS A 88 16.27 -1.26 16.14
CA LYS A 88 17.74 -1.15 16.09
C LYS A 88 18.44 -2.16 17.00
N ALA A 89 17.91 -2.39 18.20
CA ALA A 89 18.45 -3.37 19.15
C ALA A 89 18.22 -4.83 18.74
N LEU A 90 17.26 -5.12 17.85
CA LEU A 90 17.02 -6.48 17.32
C LEU A 90 18.01 -6.87 16.22
N ALA A 91 18.38 -5.93 15.34
CA ALA A 91 19.27 -6.22 14.21
C ALA A 91 20.77 -6.13 14.58
N ALA A 92 21.15 -5.13 15.39
CA ALA A 92 22.55 -4.81 15.67
C ALA A 92 23.39 -5.94 16.31
N PRO A 93 22.90 -6.78 17.23
CA PRO A 93 23.77 -7.70 17.99
C PRO A 93 24.20 -8.98 17.26
N ALA A 94 23.54 -9.34 16.15
CA ALA A 94 23.59 -10.72 15.63
C ALA A 94 23.80 -10.86 14.12
N GLY A 95 23.94 -9.75 13.37
CA GLY A 95 23.92 -9.79 11.90
C GLY A 95 22.57 -10.22 11.32
N ARG A 96 21.50 -10.16 12.12
CA ARG A 96 20.16 -10.59 11.72
C ARG A 96 19.49 -9.53 10.85
N GLU A 97 19.29 -9.86 9.58
CA GLU A 97 18.62 -8.99 8.63
C GLU A 97 17.09 -9.16 8.67
N ILE A 98 16.37 -8.13 9.09
CA ILE A 98 14.90 -8.09 9.00
C ILE A 98 14.51 -7.74 7.55
N ARG A 99 14.32 -8.76 6.71
CA ARG A 99 13.99 -8.63 5.27
C ARG A 99 12.48 -8.53 5.01
N THR A 100 11.67 -8.97 5.96
CA THR A 100 10.20 -9.01 5.87
C THR A 100 9.56 -8.46 7.14
N VAL A 101 8.61 -7.54 6.97
CA VAL A 101 7.88 -6.91 8.07
C VAL A 101 6.38 -7.06 7.80
N LEU A 102 5.67 -7.72 8.71
CA LEU A 102 4.21 -7.75 8.76
C LEU A 102 3.72 -6.73 9.78
N GLU A 103 2.79 -5.88 9.40
CA GLU A 103 2.10 -4.97 10.32
C GLU A 103 0.58 -5.20 10.29
N ILE A 104 -0.02 -5.21 11.48
CA ILE A 104 -1.44 -5.45 11.72
C ILE A 104 -2.03 -4.21 12.39
N ASN A 105 -3.06 -3.61 11.78
CA ASN A 105 -3.63 -2.29 12.09
C ASN A 105 -2.62 -1.13 11.89
N VAL A 106 -2.55 -0.57 10.68
CA VAL A 106 -1.48 0.36 10.23
C VAL A 106 -1.70 1.84 10.55
N GLU A 107 -2.86 2.20 11.11
CA GLU A 107 -3.25 3.59 11.38
C GLU A 107 -3.09 4.47 10.11
N ASP A 108 -2.33 5.57 10.17
CA ASP A 108 -2.08 6.48 9.04
C ASP A 108 -0.92 6.04 8.11
N GLY A 109 -0.18 5.00 8.49
CA GLY A 109 1.05 4.54 7.83
C GLY A 109 2.33 5.31 8.19
N SER A 110 2.29 6.30 9.09
CA SER A 110 3.49 7.02 9.56
C SER A 110 4.49 6.09 10.27
N ARG A 111 3.99 5.08 10.99
CA ARG A 111 4.80 4.04 11.64
C ARG A 111 5.62 3.26 10.64
N ALA A 112 5.01 2.81 9.55
CA ALA A 112 5.70 2.08 8.48
C ALA A 112 6.88 2.88 7.90
N ILE A 113 6.70 4.19 7.68
CA ILE A 113 7.79 5.08 7.23
C ILE A 113 8.93 5.10 8.25
N ALA A 114 8.61 5.27 9.54
CA ALA A 114 9.60 5.30 10.61
C ALA A 114 10.32 3.95 10.80
N VAL A 115 9.60 2.83 10.69
CA VAL A 115 10.12 1.45 10.80
C VAL A 115 11.03 1.11 9.62
N LEU A 116 10.54 1.25 8.38
CA LEU A 116 11.27 0.85 7.18
C LEU A 116 12.47 1.78 6.93
N GLY A 117 12.33 3.09 7.20
CA GLY A 117 13.45 4.01 7.23
C GLY A 117 14.46 3.68 8.34
N THR A 118 14.02 3.15 9.48
CA THR A 118 14.92 2.68 10.55
C THR A 118 15.69 1.43 10.14
N LEU A 119 15.07 0.49 9.42
CA LEU A 119 15.72 -0.72 8.90
C LEU A 119 16.69 -0.42 7.75
N ALA A 120 16.29 0.41 6.78
CA ALA A 120 17.15 0.76 5.64
C ALA A 120 18.46 1.45 6.07
N ASN A 121 18.45 2.19 7.19
CA ASN A 121 19.64 2.81 7.79
C ASN A 121 20.52 1.84 8.61
N GLN A 122 20.16 0.56 8.74
CA GLN A 122 20.96 -0.47 9.43
C GLN A 122 21.70 -1.38 8.44
N TRP A 123 21.19 -1.49 7.21
CA TRP A 123 21.85 -2.28 6.17
C TRP A 123 23.09 -1.54 5.63
N PRO A 124 24.20 -2.26 5.37
CA PRO A 124 25.34 -1.67 4.68
C PRO A 124 24.89 -1.08 3.34
N VAL A 125 25.22 0.18 3.09
CA VAL A 125 25.18 0.70 1.72
C VAL A 125 26.24 -0.09 0.95
N PRO A 126 25.89 -0.81 -0.13
CA PRO A 126 26.88 -1.55 -0.89
C PRO A 126 27.94 -0.58 -1.42
N PRO A 127 29.21 -1.01 -1.53
CA PRO A 127 30.26 -0.17 -2.09
C PRO A 127 29.81 0.32 -3.47
N VAL A 128 30.03 1.61 -3.75
CA VAL A 128 29.74 2.18 -5.07
C VAL A 128 30.62 1.44 -6.07
N ALA A 129 29.99 0.62 -6.92
CA ALA A 129 30.70 -0.25 -7.86
C ALA A 129 31.65 0.57 -8.73
N ALA A 130 32.88 0.08 -8.91
CA ALA A 130 33.79 0.61 -9.90
C ALA A 130 33.19 0.42 -11.31
N GLU A 131 33.53 1.30 -12.24
CA GLU A 131 32.95 1.30 -13.59
C GLU A 131 33.17 -0.05 -14.29
N GLY A 132 32.09 -0.82 -14.43
CA GLY A 132 32.07 -2.15 -15.06
C GLY A 132 31.62 -3.30 -14.15
N GLU A 133 31.58 -3.12 -12.83
CA GLU A 133 31.18 -4.17 -11.89
C GLU A 133 29.66 -4.17 -11.66
N SER A 134 29.04 -5.35 -11.56
CA SER A 134 27.59 -5.48 -11.42
C SER A 134 27.14 -5.12 -10.01
N VAL A 135 26.57 -3.93 -9.83
CA VAL A 135 25.96 -3.47 -8.58
C VAL A 135 24.98 -4.52 -8.06
N GLU A 136 25.28 -5.17 -6.93
CA GLU A 136 24.30 -5.99 -6.23
C GLU A 136 23.11 -5.11 -5.84
N ALA A 137 21.91 -5.56 -6.20
CA ALA A 137 20.70 -4.81 -5.93
C ALA A 137 20.50 -4.66 -4.42
N VAL A 138 20.54 -3.41 -3.94
CA VAL A 138 20.30 -3.07 -2.53
C VAL A 138 19.09 -3.84 -2.03
N PRO A 139 19.20 -4.68 -0.97
CA PRO A 139 18.07 -5.42 -0.47
C PRO A 139 16.94 -4.46 -0.09
N THR A 140 15.71 -4.89 -0.29
CA THR A 140 14.51 -4.09 0.04
C THR A 140 13.64 -4.87 1.00
N VAL A 141 13.27 -4.23 2.11
CA VAL A 141 12.35 -4.83 3.09
C VAL A 141 10.99 -5.03 2.43
N ARG A 142 10.51 -6.27 2.31
CA ARG A 142 9.13 -6.51 1.90
C ARG A 142 8.22 -6.14 3.07
N TYR A 143 7.42 -5.11 2.87
CA TYR A 143 6.44 -4.65 3.85
C TYR A 143 5.05 -5.22 3.52
N ILE A 144 4.46 -5.90 4.49
CA ILE A 144 3.17 -6.60 4.41
C ILE A 144 2.21 -5.99 5.43
N VAL A 145 0.94 -5.84 5.05
CA VAL A 145 -0.08 -5.13 5.84
C VAL A 145 -1.34 -5.98 5.93
N ILE A 146 -1.87 -6.19 7.13
CA ILE A 146 -3.25 -6.69 7.36
C ILE A 146 -4.02 -5.61 8.11
N ASP A 147 -5.07 -5.09 7.48
CA ASP A 147 -5.95 -4.06 8.03
C ASP A 147 -7.31 -4.13 7.32
N GLN A 148 -8.37 -3.60 7.93
CA GLN A 148 -9.69 -3.45 7.31
C GLN A 148 -9.96 -2.02 6.82
N PHE A 149 -9.12 -1.05 7.19
CA PHE A 149 -9.23 0.37 6.81
C PHE A 149 -10.65 0.91 7.06
N GLU A 150 -11.24 1.60 6.07
CA GLU A 150 -12.60 2.16 6.17
C GLU A 150 -13.69 1.10 6.40
N MET A 151 -13.45 -0.19 6.08
CA MET A 151 -14.46 -1.24 6.13
C MET A 151 -14.80 -1.71 7.55
N ALA A 152 -13.93 -1.46 8.52
CA ALA A 152 -14.19 -1.68 9.95
C ALA A 152 -14.46 -0.37 10.71
N GLY A 153 -14.71 0.74 10.00
CA GLY A 153 -14.90 2.06 10.59
C GLY A 153 -13.61 2.78 10.96
N GLY A 154 -12.45 2.37 10.43
CA GLY A 154 -11.18 3.07 10.61
C GLY A 154 -11.14 4.41 9.87
N GLU A 155 -10.45 5.40 10.45
CA GLU A 155 -10.39 6.77 9.90
C GLU A 155 -9.55 6.90 8.62
N THR A 156 -8.54 6.04 8.46
CA THR A 156 -7.65 6.05 7.28
C THR A 156 -8.18 5.10 6.21
N THR A 157 -8.52 5.64 5.05
CA THR A 157 -8.86 4.82 3.88
C THR A 157 -7.63 4.13 3.29
N LEU A 158 -7.83 2.95 2.69
CA LEU A 158 -6.81 2.24 1.90
C LEU A 158 -6.12 3.14 0.86
N LYS A 159 -6.87 4.10 0.29
CA LYS A 159 -6.36 5.10 -0.65
C LYS A 159 -5.38 6.07 0.01
N GLN A 160 -5.73 6.64 1.17
CA GLN A 160 -4.85 7.56 1.92
C GLN A 160 -3.58 6.86 2.36
N PHE A 161 -3.69 5.64 2.90
CA PHE A 161 -2.54 4.82 3.29
C PHE A 161 -1.55 4.61 2.13
N HIS A 162 -2.04 4.23 0.94
CA HIS A 162 -1.22 4.12 -0.26
C HIS A 162 -0.65 5.46 -0.77
N GLN A 163 -1.25 6.61 -0.43
CA GLN A 163 -0.69 7.92 -0.74
C GLN A 163 0.45 8.28 0.23
N THR A 164 0.26 8.09 1.54
CA THR A 164 1.29 8.27 2.58
C THR A 164 2.56 7.50 2.25
N LEU A 165 2.44 6.19 1.99
CA LEU A 165 3.61 5.33 1.74
C LEU A 165 4.29 5.61 0.39
N ARG A 166 3.54 6.03 -0.63
CA ARG A 166 4.12 6.46 -1.91
C ARG A 166 4.99 7.71 -1.76
N GLY A 167 4.67 8.61 -0.83
CA GLY A 167 5.50 9.77 -0.51
C GLY A 167 6.89 9.40 0.02
N ALA A 168 7.03 8.21 0.60
CA ALA A 168 8.30 7.64 1.08
C ALA A 168 8.83 6.51 0.18
N SER A 169 8.34 6.39 -1.06
CA SER A 169 8.68 5.32 -2.03
C SER A 169 8.38 3.88 -1.61
N ILE A 170 7.65 3.68 -0.50
CA ILE A 170 7.29 2.36 0.03
C ILE A 170 6.16 1.73 -0.81
N ARG A 171 6.27 0.44 -1.09
CA ARG A 171 5.26 -0.35 -1.81
C ARG A 171 4.74 -1.49 -0.90
N PRO A 172 3.66 -1.28 -0.14
CA PRO A 172 3.10 -2.32 0.74
C PRO A 172 2.43 -3.44 -0.06
N GLN A 173 2.52 -4.67 0.43
CA GLN A 173 1.66 -5.78 0.02
C GLN A 173 0.47 -5.85 1.00
N VAL A 174 -0.69 -5.33 0.57
CA VAL A 174 -1.85 -5.09 1.45
C VAL A 174 -2.88 -6.22 1.36
N TYR A 175 -3.34 -6.65 2.53
CA TYR A 175 -4.42 -7.59 2.76
C TYR A 175 -5.57 -6.82 3.44
N PRO A 176 -6.52 -6.25 2.65
CA PRO A 176 -7.62 -5.45 3.17
C PRO A 176 -8.74 -6.37 3.70
N GLU A 177 -8.50 -7.04 4.84
CA GLU A 177 -9.38 -8.07 5.41
C GLU A 177 -9.07 -8.33 6.91
N PRO A 178 -9.94 -9.06 7.65
CA PRO A 178 -9.70 -9.42 9.05
C PRO A 178 -8.40 -10.18 9.31
N ILE A 179 -7.94 -10.14 10.57
CA ILE A 179 -6.61 -10.61 10.99
C ILE A 179 -6.38 -12.09 10.70
N ASP A 180 -7.37 -12.95 10.97
CA ASP A 180 -7.33 -14.39 10.71
C ASP A 180 -7.16 -14.71 9.22
N ARG A 181 -7.99 -14.10 8.38
CA ARG A 181 -8.00 -14.30 6.94
C ARG A 181 -6.75 -13.72 6.28
N GLY A 182 -6.28 -12.56 6.75
CA GLY A 182 -5.02 -11.96 6.35
C GLY A 182 -3.82 -12.86 6.68
N LEU A 183 -3.72 -13.37 7.92
CA LEU A 183 -2.64 -14.27 8.34
C LEU A 183 -2.64 -15.59 7.55
N VAL A 184 -3.81 -16.17 7.25
CA VAL A 184 -3.91 -17.34 6.38
C VAL A 184 -3.36 -17.03 4.98
N ARG A 185 -3.68 -15.88 4.39
CA ARG A 185 -3.17 -15.49 3.08
C ARG A 185 -1.68 -15.15 3.11
N VAL A 186 -1.16 -14.54 4.16
CA VAL A 186 0.30 -14.32 4.35
C VAL A 186 1.03 -15.66 4.43
N ALA A 187 0.54 -16.61 5.24
CA ALA A 187 1.12 -17.96 5.34
C ALA A 187 1.14 -18.72 4.01
N HIS A 188 0.19 -18.45 3.10
CA HIS A 188 0.11 -19.08 1.77
C HIS A 188 0.86 -18.34 0.65
N THR A 189 1.28 -17.09 0.85
CA THR A 189 1.88 -16.25 -0.23
C THR A 189 3.24 -15.64 0.10
N ILE A 190 3.58 -15.57 1.39
CA ILE A 190 4.89 -15.14 1.92
C ILE A 190 5.55 -16.31 2.65
N GLY A 191 4.76 -17.11 3.37
CA GLY A 191 5.26 -18.09 4.33
C GLY A 191 5.43 -17.42 5.70
N ALA A 192 6.65 -17.39 6.22
CA ALA A 192 7.00 -16.75 7.48
C ALA A 192 7.64 -15.36 7.29
N VAL A 193 7.68 -14.55 8.36
CA VAL A 193 8.24 -13.19 8.35
C VAL A 193 9.17 -12.90 9.54
N ASP A 194 10.13 -11.98 9.37
CA ASP A 194 11.18 -11.69 10.36
C ASP A 194 10.69 -10.85 11.54
N LEU A 195 9.76 -9.91 11.29
CA LEU A 195 9.20 -8.99 12.26
C LEU A 195 7.67 -8.90 12.08
N ILE A 196 6.94 -9.11 13.16
CA ILE A 196 5.48 -8.89 13.24
C ILE A 196 5.23 -7.70 14.18
N LEU A 197 4.48 -6.72 13.71
CA LEU A 197 4.04 -5.55 14.47
C LEU A 197 2.52 -5.61 14.65
N VAL A 198 2.04 -5.68 15.89
CA VAL A 198 0.61 -5.78 16.21
C VAL A 198 0.15 -4.52 16.94
N ALA A 199 -0.56 -3.63 16.24
CA ALA A 199 -1.11 -2.39 16.82
C ALA A 199 -2.62 -2.49 17.06
N THR A 200 -3.11 -3.64 17.51
CA THR A 200 -4.49 -3.81 17.99
C THR A 200 -4.52 -4.36 19.42
N ALA A 201 -5.67 -4.21 20.07
CA ALA A 201 -5.91 -4.64 21.45
C ALA A 201 -5.67 -6.15 21.63
N ALA A 202 -5.13 -6.54 22.80
CA ALA A 202 -4.66 -7.89 23.08
C ALA A 202 -5.74 -8.97 22.87
N GLU A 203 -6.98 -8.62 23.19
CA GLU A 203 -8.19 -9.46 23.11
C GLU A 203 -8.54 -9.88 21.68
N GLN A 204 -7.99 -9.20 20.65
CA GLN A 204 -8.24 -9.50 19.24
C GLN A 204 -7.21 -10.45 18.62
N TRP A 205 -6.15 -10.85 19.33
CA TRP A 205 -5.07 -11.69 18.76
C TRP A 205 -4.36 -12.63 19.74
N GLN A 206 -4.53 -12.49 21.06
CA GLN A 206 -3.89 -13.35 22.06
C GLN A 206 -4.72 -14.61 22.40
N ASP A 207 -5.81 -14.89 21.68
CA ASP A 207 -6.51 -16.17 21.80
C ASP A 207 -5.73 -17.32 21.13
N GLU A 208 -6.06 -18.56 21.50
CA GLU A 208 -5.32 -19.74 21.06
C GLU A 208 -5.40 -19.99 19.53
N ALA A 209 -6.47 -19.56 18.86
CA ALA A 209 -6.63 -19.72 17.41
C ALA A 209 -5.83 -18.66 16.64
N MET A 210 -5.84 -17.40 17.09
CA MET A 210 -4.99 -16.35 16.52
C MET A 210 -3.51 -16.65 16.73
N LEU A 211 -3.09 -17.10 17.93
CA LEU A 211 -1.70 -17.50 18.18
C LEU A 211 -1.24 -18.68 17.31
N LYS A 212 -2.15 -19.61 16.94
CA LYS A 212 -1.88 -20.68 15.95
C LYS A 212 -1.75 -20.17 14.51
N LEU A 213 -2.41 -19.06 14.15
CA LEU A 213 -2.22 -18.44 12.82
C LEU A 213 -0.95 -17.58 12.78
N ILE A 214 -0.62 -16.89 13.87
CA ILE A 214 0.64 -16.16 14.04
C ILE A 214 1.84 -17.10 13.97
N SER A 215 1.78 -18.28 14.61
CA SER A 215 2.88 -19.26 14.55
C SER A 215 3.09 -19.82 13.14
N ARG A 216 2.05 -19.87 12.29
CA ARG A 216 2.16 -20.27 10.87
C ARG A 216 2.82 -19.23 9.97
N VAL A 217 2.92 -17.97 10.40
CA VAL A 217 3.71 -16.91 9.74
C VAL A 217 5.01 -16.60 10.48
N SER A 218 5.41 -17.44 11.44
CA SER A 218 6.62 -17.26 12.23
C SER A 218 7.65 -18.37 11.98
N HIS A 219 8.92 -17.99 11.85
CA HIS A 219 10.07 -18.88 11.95
C HIS A 219 10.67 -18.77 13.36
N SER A 220 11.69 -19.58 13.66
CA SER A 220 12.33 -19.67 14.99
C SER A 220 12.93 -18.36 15.51
N GLU A 221 13.17 -17.38 14.64
CA GLU A 221 13.73 -16.08 15.01
C GLU A 221 12.70 -14.94 14.98
N THR A 222 11.51 -15.15 14.40
CA THR A 222 10.49 -14.10 14.22
C THR A 222 10.24 -13.33 15.51
N THR A 223 10.43 -12.01 15.47
CA THR A 223 10.11 -11.17 16.61
C THR A 223 8.69 -10.63 16.44
N LEU A 224 7.81 -10.92 17.38
CA LEU A 224 6.52 -10.23 17.50
C LEU A 224 6.65 -9.10 18.51
N LEU A 225 6.41 -7.87 18.06
CA LEU A 225 6.22 -6.70 18.90
C LEU A 225 4.74 -6.31 18.85
N TYR A 226 4.15 -6.02 20.00
CA TYR A 226 2.77 -5.53 20.11
C TYR A 226 2.71 -4.19 20.83
N ARG A 227 1.67 -3.41 20.53
CA ARG A 227 1.37 -2.16 21.22
C ARG A 227 0.54 -2.44 22.47
N ASP A 228 0.96 -1.85 23.58
CA ASP A 228 0.24 -1.84 24.86
C ASP A 228 0.23 -0.40 25.39
N GLY A 229 -0.95 0.23 25.31
CA GLY A 229 -1.08 1.69 25.43
C GLY A 229 -0.20 2.41 24.39
N ASP A 230 0.70 3.27 24.85
CA ASP A 230 1.71 3.94 24.00
C ASP A 230 3.09 3.27 24.05
N THR A 231 3.17 2.08 24.64
CA THR A 231 4.41 1.29 24.70
C THR A 231 4.41 0.17 23.67
N TRP A 232 5.59 -0.20 23.19
CA TRP A 232 5.78 -1.42 22.39
C TRP A 232 6.48 -2.46 23.25
N LYS A 233 5.97 -3.69 23.24
CA LYS A 233 6.45 -4.83 24.04
C LYS A 233 6.73 -6.01 23.12
N ALA A 234 7.79 -6.76 23.40
CA ALA A 234 8.03 -8.04 22.75
C ALA A 234 7.11 -9.13 23.33
N TYR A 235 6.55 -9.97 22.48
CA TYR A 235 5.76 -11.13 22.90
C TYR A 235 6.65 -12.38 22.93
N SER A 236 6.73 -13.02 24.10
CA SER A 236 7.46 -14.27 24.28
C SER A 236 6.49 -15.45 24.43
N THR A 237 6.25 -16.20 23.35
CA THR A 237 5.52 -17.47 23.42
C THR A 237 6.25 -18.42 24.38
N GLY A 238 5.57 -18.93 25.40
CA GLY A 238 6.18 -19.63 26.56
C GLY A 238 6.93 -20.95 26.29
N ALA A 239 7.11 -21.35 25.03
CA ALA A 239 7.74 -22.60 24.62
C ALA A 239 9.21 -22.77 25.09
N ALA A 240 9.88 -21.69 25.50
CA ALA A 240 11.28 -21.69 25.95
C ALA A 240 11.52 -22.28 27.35
N GLN A 241 10.48 -22.58 28.15
CA GLN A 241 10.66 -23.17 29.49
C GLN A 241 10.95 -24.69 29.49
N GLY A 242 10.81 -25.38 28.36
CA GLY A 242 10.87 -26.85 28.30
C GLY A 242 12.24 -27.51 28.13
N ARG A 243 13.36 -26.76 28.06
CA ARG A 243 14.71 -27.31 27.79
C ARG A 243 15.84 -26.68 28.59
N ARG A 244 15.85 -26.92 29.91
CA ARG A 244 17.11 -27.12 30.64
C ARG A 244 17.19 -28.60 30.98
N ALA A 245 18.27 -29.26 30.56
CA ALA A 245 18.51 -30.66 30.90
C ALA A 245 18.86 -30.80 32.38
N ALA A 246 18.55 -31.97 32.92
CA ALA A 246 19.07 -32.50 34.18
C ALA A 246 19.92 -33.74 33.87
#